data_AF-A0A6V7ICJ2-F1
#
_entry.id   AF-A0A6V7ICJ2-F1
#
_cell.length_a   1.000
_cell.length_b   1.000
_cell.length_c   1.000
_cell.angle_alpha   90.00
_cell.angle_beta   90.00
_cell.angle_gamma   90.00
#
_symmetry.space_group_name_H-M   'P 1'
#
loop_
_entity.id
_entity.type
_entity.pdbx_description
1 polymer ?
#
loop_
_entity_poly.entity_id
_entity_poly.type
_entity_poly.pdbx_seq_one_letter_code
_entity_poly.pdbx_strand_id
1 'polypeptide(L)'
;ETVITRDCLSSLKGFRTDIPADQYEGCRPAAKDVRLGHYVHNNITQLDIHRDYYDETTWCFCYFDNRCNSATGLKVSGIIMLIAALVHHFSS
;
A
#
# COMPACT_ATOMS: atom_id res chain seq x y z
N GLU A 1 10.36 -5.32 -13.70
CA GLU A 1 10.63 -4.06 -12.98
C GLU A 1 9.41 -3.77 -12.10
N THR A 2 9.58 -3.17 -10.92
CA THR A 2 8.46 -2.88 -10.00
C THR A 2 8.18 -1.39 -9.96
N VAL A 3 6.98 -0.98 -10.37
CA VAL A 3 6.54 0.42 -10.32
C VAL A 3 5.66 0.62 -9.09
N ILE A 4 6.02 1.59 -8.24
CA ILE A 4 5.25 1.93 -7.04
C ILE A 4 4.60 3.30 -7.25
N THR A 5 3.27 3.32 -7.26
CA THR A 5 2.48 4.56 -7.29
C THR A 5 1.90 4.83 -5.90
N ARG A 6 1.96 6.08 -5.46
CA ARG A 6 1.45 6.53 -4.16
C ARG A 6 0.36 7.55 -4.39
N ASP A 7 -0.83 7.29 -3.87
CA ASP A 7 -1.96 8.20 -3.98
C ASP A 7 -2.99 7.95 -2.85
N CYS A 8 -3.86 8.92 -2.61
CA CYS A 8 -4.98 8.79 -1.70
C CYS A 8 -5.97 7.74 -2.21
N LEU A 9 -6.42 6.83 -1.34
CA LEU A 9 -7.40 5.81 -1.74
C LEU A 9 -8.69 6.41 -2.34
N SER A 10 -9.08 7.61 -1.91
CA SER A 10 -10.26 8.32 -2.42
C SER A 10 -10.16 8.70 -3.90
N SER A 11 -8.96 8.96 -4.44
CA SER A 11 -8.80 9.26 -5.87
C SER A 11 -9.01 8.02 -6.73
N LEU A 12 -8.59 6.86 -6.22
CA LEU A 12 -8.57 5.59 -6.95
C LEU A 12 -9.92 4.87 -6.93
N LYS A 13 -10.70 5.01 -5.85
CA LYS A 13 -12.00 4.33 -5.66
C LYS A 13 -13.00 4.53 -6.81
N GLY A 14 -12.90 5.66 -7.53
CA GLY A 14 -13.84 5.98 -8.63
C GLY A 14 -13.63 5.13 -9.88
N PHE A 15 -12.42 4.61 -10.10
CA PHE A 15 -12.10 3.90 -11.34
C PHE A 15 -11.44 2.54 -11.10
N ARG A 16 -10.88 2.28 -9.92
CA ARG A 16 -10.26 0.99 -9.58
C ARG A 16 -11.29 0.08 -8.90
N THR A 17 -11.57 -1.05 -9.55
CA THR A 17 -12.49 -2.10 -9.07
C THR A 17 -11.75 -3.27 -8.44
N ASP A 18 -10.44 -3.32 -8.59
CA ASP A 18 -9.53 -4.33 -8.07
C ASP A 18 -9.01 -4.01 -6.66
N ILE A 19 -9.60 -3.01 -5.99
CA ILE A 19 -9.27 -2.66 -4.60
C ILE A 19 -9.81 -3.78 -3.69
N PRO A 20 -8.96 -4.40 -2.84
CA PRO A 20 -9.41 -5.42 -1.90
C PRO A 20 -10.39 -4.86 -0.85
N ALA A 21 -11.27 -5.74 -0.36
CA ALA A 21 -12.25 -5.40 0.67
C ALA A 21 -11.62 -5.10 2.04
N ASP A 22 -10.52 -5.80 2.37
CA ASP A 22 -9.69 -5.52 3.53
C ASP A 22 -8.82 -4.29 3.26
N GLN A 23 -9.19 -3.17 3.89
CA GLN A 23 -8.50 -1.87 3.78
C GLN A 23 -7.74 -1.50 5.07
N TYR A 24 -7.54 -2.46 5.98
CA TYR A 24 -6.66 -2.27 7.13
C TYR A 24 -5.20 -2.19 6.69
N GLU A 25 -4.34 -1.66 7.57
CA GLU A 25 -2.93 -1.46 7.25
C GLU A 25 -2.24 -2.76 6.81
N GLY A 26 -1.43 -2.64 5.75
CA GLY A 26 -0.68 -3.75 5.17
C GLY A 26 -0.92 -3.93 3.68
N CYS A 27 -0.18 -4.86 3.10
CA CYS A 27 -0.23 -5.17 1.67
C CYS A 27 -1.09 -6.40 1.38
N ARG A 28 -1.86 -6.36 0.30
CA ARG A 28 -2.75 -7.42 -0.18
C ARG A 28 -2.72 -7.47 -1.71
N PRO A 29 -2.87 -8.65 -2.33
CA PRO A 29 -3.04 -8.73 -3.77
C PRO A 29 -4.34 -8.03 -4.21
N ALA A 30 -4.35 -7.51 -5.43
CA ALA A 30 -5.53 -6.94 -6.03
C ALA A 30 -6.69 -7.95 -6.10
N ALA A 31 -7.91 -7.47 -5.88
CA ALA A 31 -9.11 -8.28 -5.99
C ALA A 31 -9.41 -8.62 -7.45
N LYS A 32 -9.82 -9.85 -7.72
CA LYS A 32 -10.23 -10.29 -9.05
C LYS A 32 -11.62 -9.73 -9.37
N ASP A 33 -11.69 -8.79 -10.32
CA ASP A 33 -12.96 -8.33 -10.88
C ASP A 33 -13.42 -9.26 -12.01
N VAL A 34 -14.39 -10.13 -11.70
CA VAL A 34 -14.93 -11.12 -12.65
C VAL A 34 -15.73 -10.46 -13.78
N ARG A 35 -16.22 -9.22 -13.58
CA ARG A 35 -17.06 -8.52 -14.55
C ARG A 35 -16.29 -7.46 -15.34
N LEU A 36 -14.97 -7.37 -15.14
CA LEU A 36 -14.11 -6.44 -15.84
C LEU A 36 -14.22 -6.64 -17.36
N GLY A 37 -14.42 -5.56 -18.11
CA GLY A 37 -14.50 -5.60 -19.57
C GLY A 37 -15.78 -6.21 -20.19
N HIS A 38 -16.74 -6.68 -19.40
CA HIS A 38 -17.94 -7.36 -19.94
C HIS A 38 -18.96 -6.40 -20.59
N TYR A 39 -19.06 -5.16 -20.14
CA TYR A 39 -20.10 -4.21 -20.54
C TYR A 39 -19.55 -2.90 -21.11
N VAL A 40 -18.39 -2.98 -21.77
CA VAL A 40 -17.71 -1.82 -22.37
C VAL A 40 -17.28 -2.15 -23.80
N HIS A 41 -17.02 -1.10 -24.58
CA HIS A 41 -16.63 -1.25 -25.98
C HIS A 41 -15.15 -1.64 -26.10
N ASN A 42 -14.88 -2.95 -26.18
CA ASN A 42 -13.54 -3.53 -26.10
C ASN A 42 -12.62 -3.27 -27.32
N ASN A 43 -13.12 -2.61 -28.37
CA ASN A 43 -12.34 -2.36 -29.59
C ASN A 43 -11.40 -1.12 -29.48
N ILE A 44 -11.47 -0.35 -28.40
CA ILE A 44 -10.62 0.83 -28.19
C ILE A 44 -9.42 0.42 -27.33
N THR A 45 -8.27 0.19 -27.96
CA THR A 45 -7.06 -0.31 -27.28
C THR A 45 -6.42 0.71 -26.32
N GLN A 46 -6.67 2.01 -26.51
CA GLN A 46 -6.18 3.04 -25.58
C GLN A 46 -6.84 2.97 -24.19
N LEU A 47 -8.01 2.33 -24.09
CA LEU A 47 -8.67 2.09 -22.82
C LEU A 47 -8.15 0.75 -22.29
N ASP A 48 -7.31 0.81 -21.25
CA ASP A 48 -6.83 -0.37 -20.50
C ASP A 48 -7.97 -0.99 -19.68
N ILE A 49 -8.92 -1.59 -20.39
CA ILE A 49 -10.16 -2.16 -19.85
C ILE A 49 -9.85 -3.41 -19.03
N HIS A 50 -8.93 -4.24 -19.52
CA HIS A 50 -8.62 -5.55 -18.96
C HIS A 50 -7.52 -5.48 -17.89
N ARG A 51 -6.78 -4.36 -17.82
CA ARG A 51 -5.71 -4.12 -16.85
C ARG A 51 -4.61 -5.18 -16.90
N ASP A 52 -4.21 -5.53 -18.12
CA ASP A 52 -3.20 -6.54 -18.43
C ASP A 52 -1.79 -5.96 -18.66
N TYR A 53 -1.63 -4.65 -18.44
CA TYR A 53 -0.34 -3.98 -18.54
C TYR A 53 0.68 -4.47 -17.48
N TYR A 54 0.22 -4.88 -16.30
CA TYR A 54 1.06 -5.43 -15.23
C TYR A 54 0.67 -6.88 -14.93
N ASP A 55 1.66 -7.75 -14.73
CA ASP A 55 1.44 -9.17 -14.39
C ASP A 55 0.71 -9.34 -13.04
N GLU A 56 1.06 -8.50 -12.07
CA GLU A 56 0.45 -8.50 -10.74
C GLU A 56 0.34 -7.08 -10.18
N THR A 57 -0.69 -6.87 -9.35
CA THR A 57 -0.89 -5.62 -8.62
C THR A 57 -1.09 -5.93 -7.14
N THR A 58 -0.37 -5.20 -6.29
CA THR A 58 -0.49 -5.27 -4.83
C THR A 58 -0.91 -3.92 -4.29
N TRP A 59 -1.92 -3.92 -3.43
CA TRP A 59 -2.43 -2.75 -2.72
C TRP A 59 -1.85 -2.72 -1.31
N CYS A 60 -1.20 -1.62 -0.94
CA CYS A 60 -0.71 -1.40 0.41
C CYS A 60 -1.45 -0.21 1.04
N PHE A 61 -2.21 -0.47 2.10
CA PHE A 61 -2.90 0.58 2.84
C PHE A 61 -2.06 1.00 4.03
N CYS A 62 -1.99 2.31 4.24
CA CYS A 62 -1.35 2.91 5.40
C CYS A 62 -2.10 4.16 5.78
N TYR A 63 -2.17 4.43 7.08
CA TYR A 63 -2.74 5.68 7.56
C TYR A 63 -1.84 6.88 7.21
N PHE A 64 -0.52 6.69 7.27
CA PHE A 64 0.45 7.71 6.91
C PHE A 64 1.33 7.24 5.73
N ASP A 65 1.41 8.08 4.71
CA ASP A 65 2.19 7.81 3.49
C ASP A 65 3.66 7.49 3.82
N ASN A 66 4.29 8.28 4.68
CA ASN A 66 5.69 8.09 5.07
C ASN A 66 5.97 6.77 5.84
N ARG A 67 4.94 5.97 6.15
CA ARG A 67 5.06 4.68 6.83
C ARG A 67 4.79 3.45 5.94
N CYS A 68 4.45 3.63 4.67
CA CYS A 68 4.18 2.50 3.78
C CYS A 68 5.43 1.72 3.33
N ASN A 69 5.22 0.48 2.87
CA ASN A 69 6.19 -0.34 2.15
C ASN A 69 7.52 -0.54 2.90
N SER A 70 7.45 -0.97 4.16
CA SER A 70 8.64 -1.18 5.00
C SER A 70 9.39 0.11 5.35
N ALA A 71 8.71 1.27 5.33
CA ALA A 71 9.25 2.47 5.95
C ALA A 71 9.75 2.15 7.35
N THR A 72 11.05 2.33 7.55
CA THR A 72 11.72 2.01 8.80
C THR A 72 11.17 2.94 9.87
N GLY A 73 10.24 2.46 10.71
CA GLY A 73 10.03 3.07 12.01
C GLY A 73 11.39 3.18 12.70
N LEU A 74 11.64 4.28 13.42
CA LEU A 74 12.83 4.43 14.25
C LEU A 74 12.94 3.17 15.13
N LYS A 75 13.82 2.24 14.75
CA LYS A 75 14.18 1.09 15.57
C LYS A 75 15.07 1.63 16.67
N VAL A 76 14.47 2.27 17.66
CA VAL A 76 15.20 2.65 18.87
C VAL A 76 15.65 1.34 19.49
N SER A 77 16.95 1.11 19.46
CA SER A 77 17.54 -0.08 20.07
C SER A 77 17.16 -0.08 21.55
N GLY A 78 16.61 -1.19 22.07
CA GLY A 78 16.25 -1.31 23.48
C GLY A 78 17.43 -1.05 24.43
N ILE A 79 18.66 -1.24 23.94
CA ILE A 79 19.89 -0.89 24.65
C ILE A 79 19.98 0.62 24.93
N ILE A 80 19.56 1.48 23.98
CA ILE A 80 19.59 2.93 24.14
C ILE A 80 18.62 3.38 25.24
N MET A 81 17.42 2.75 25.31
CA MET A 81 16.45 3.01 26.38
C MET A 81 16.97 2.57 27.75
N LEU A 82 17.65 1.42 27.82
CA LEU A 82 18.25 0.93 29.07
C LEU A 82 19.39 1.83 29.56
N ILE A 83 20.27 2.28 28.66
CA ILE A 83 21.34 3.21 29.00
C ILE A 83 20.75 4.54 29.50
N ALA A 84 19.75 5.09 28.82
CA ALA A 84 19.09 6.31 29.24
C ALA A 84 18.45 6.19 30.63
N ALA A 85 17.80 5.05 30.94
CA ALA A 85 17.22 4.78 32.24
C ALA A 85 18.27 4.66 33.35
N LEU A 86 19.38 3.97 33.08
CA LEU A 86 20.49 3.84 34.03
C LEU A 86 21.15 5.20 34.30
N VAL A 87 21.45 5.97 33.26
CA VAL A 87 22.01 7.33 33.41
C VAL A 87 21.08 8.22 34.24
N HIS A 88 19.76 8.15 34.02
CA HIS A 88 18.79 8.86 34.85
C HIS A 88 18.82 8.42 36.31
N HIS A 89 18.93 7.12 36.59
CA HIS A 89 18.98 6.59 37.95
C HIS A 89 20.28 6.98 38.68
N PHE A 90 21.41 7.06 37.97
CA PHE A 90 22.69 7.48 38.58
C PHE A 90 22.85 8.99 38.70
N SER A 91 22.06 9.77 37.94
CA SER A 91 22.04 11.24 38.01
C SER A 91 21.03 11.78 39.03
N SER A 92 20.13 10.94 39.55
CA SER A 92 19.20 11.25 40.65
C SER A 92 19.75 10.74 41.98
#